data_AF-A0A937N593-F1
#
_entry.id   AF-A0A937N593-F1
#
_cell.length_a   1.000
_cell.length_b   1.000
_cell.length_c   1.000
_cell.angle_alpha   90.00
_cell.angle_beta   90.00
_cell.angle_gamma   90.00
#
_symmetry.space_group_name_H-M   'P 1'
#
loop_
_entity.id
_entity.type
_entity.pdbx_description
1 polymer ?
#
loop_
_entity_poly.entity_id
_entity_poly.type
_entity_poly.pdbx_seq_one_letter_code
_entity_poly.pdbx_strand_id
1 'polypeptide(L)'
;MIRVSVWKFCGGCVCTAILLATAASTAVAEDDAPLLAKLYWDRSVLRAERDEVLWLYVEDRGNGRPSLTVRLKTPAGVDLLDDAGRKIPASAWEQQPVYIGGRRKIPSVLESHPATRISWRLRSDQPLNGEVQVTVSGDDLAASDALTAVFREALPSVKAPYVPQPRAVDSERHVGMIYCPLWKPGDHYGWHMMARSMPWRKPALGWYDESLAEVTDWEIKWNVEHGVDFLFYCWYRAYGNEGKPVKQMLSHAIHDGLFNARYGDRIKFCIMWTNTDYSGIASLADLMDNLMPFWMENYFKRSNYLLIDNKPVLSVYDIRRLIKDLGSNAAVKDALNLMRNACVKEGFDGLWITGESRHWWPDYLKTMADCGFDASFAYVWNNVPDGASEKLAHDTILSNHRKRIEWNLLPDIPTVSAMWDPSLWERYAQPGRSSAHYHMSPEGFRHVCEDVKALTDALPENSLARRMILVDNWNEWGEGHYLAPCREHGFEYLDVLRQVFTNAPHEHTDLIPEDVGLGPYETAYGKWLDEIRKTPPPPRRATSP
;
A
#
# COMPACT_ATOMS: atom_id res chain seq x y z
N MET A 1 -1.00 44.87 -10.38
CA MET A 1 -0.14 45.74 -11.19
C MET A 1 1.28 45.18 -11.14
N ILE A 2 1.57 44.13 -11.91
CA ILE A 2 2.94 43.60 -12.14
C ILE A 2 2.95 43.15 -13.62
N ARG A 3 3.92 43.69 -14.37
CA ARG A 3 4.03 43.66 -15.84
C ARG A 3 4.38 42.26 -16.36
N VAL A 4 3.64 41.83 -17.39
CA VAL A 4 3.99 40.69 -18.25
C VAL A 4 4.70 41.24 -19.49
N SER A 5 5.91 40.76 -19.74
CA SER A 5 6.69 41.05 -20.94
C SER A 5 6.33 40.05 -22.03
N VAL A 6 5.83 40.55 -23.15
CA VAL A 6 5.43 39.79 -24.34
C VAL A 6 6.67 39.50 -25.19
N TRP A 7 6.89 38.23 -25.55
CA TRP A 7 7.71 37.86 -26.71
C TRP A 7 6.82 37.27 -27.80
N LYS A 8 6.86 37.92 -28.97
CA LYS A 8 6.28 37.46 -30.23
C LYS A 8 7.23 36.46 -30.90
N PHE A 9 6.71 35.34 -31.38
CA PHE A 9 7.23 34.68 -32.58
C PHE A 9 6.06 34.23 -33.48
N CYS A 10 6.27 34.47 -34.78
CA CYS A 10 5.33 34.28 -35.89
C CYS A 10 5.44 32.88 -36.52
N GLY A 11 4.34 32.45 -37.17
CA GLY A 11 4.28 31.39 -38.19
C GLY A 11 4.05 30.00 -37.58
N GLY A 12 3.05 29.21 -37.92
CA GLY A 12 2.21 29.16 -39.11
C GLY A 12 2.05 27.68 -39.48
N CYS A 13 1.04 27.00 -38.94
CA CYS A 13 0.45 25.78 -39.52
C CYS A 13 -0.91 25.51 -38.86
N VAL A 14 -1.92 25.41 -39.71
CA VAL A 14 -3.31 25.12 -39.36
C VAL A 14 -3.42 23.60 -39.24
N CYS A 15 -3.53 23.09 -38.03
CA CYS A 15 -4.07 21.76 -37.75
C CYS A 15 -5.31 21.94 -36.87
N THR A 16 -6.45 21.53 -37.42
CA THR A 16 -7.77 21.54 -36.77
C THR A 16 -7.76 20.56 -35.60
N ALA A 17 -7.46 21.06 -34.40
CA ALA A 17 -7.61 20.30 -33.16
C ALA A 17 -9.05 20.45 -32.64
N ILE A 18 -9.77 19.33 -32.58
CA ILE A 18 -11.03 19.21 -31.86
C ILE A 18 -10.72 19.40 -30.37
N LEU A 19 -11.04 20.57 -29.83
CA LEU A 19 -10.99 20.86 -28.39
C LEU A 19 -12.11 20.08 -27.69
N LEU A 20 -11.77 18.89 -27.18
CA LEU A 20 -12.46 18.32 -26.02
C LEU A 20 -12.04 19.15 -24.81
N ALA A 21 -12.94 20.01 -24.34
CA ALA A 21 -12.77 20.71 -23.08
C ALA A 21 -12.83 19.70 -21.93
N THR A 22 -11.68 19.20 -21.49
CA THR A 22 -11.53 18.60 -20.16
C THR A 22 -11.78 19.71 -19.15
N ALA A 23 -12.91 19.64 -18.46
CA ALA A 23 -13.20 20.49 -17.33
C ALA A 23 -12.12 20.22 -16.27
N ALA A 24 -11.20 21.16 -16.12
CA ALA A 24 -10.34 21.23 -14.95
C ALA A 24 -11.25 21.47 -13.74
N SER A 25 -11.57 20.40 -13.03
CA SER A 25 -12.18 20.46 -11.70
C SER A 25 -11.21 21.21 -10.80
N THR A 26 -11.58 22.42 -10.41
CA THR A 26 -10.96 23.11 -9.27
C THR A 26 -11.33 22.30 -8.03
N ALA A 27 -10.41 21.44 -7.59
CA ALA A 27 -10.52 20.73 -6.33
C ALA A 27 -10.56 21.76 -5.19
N VAL A 28 -11.76 22.05 -4.70
CA VAL A 28 -11.91 22.31 -3.26
C VAL A 28 -11.37 21.04 -2.60
N ALA A 29 -10.43 21.17 -1.67
CA ALA A 29 -9.91 20.02 -0.93
C ALA A 29 -11.09 19.16 -0.50
N GLU A 30 -11.11 17.88 -0.90
CA GLU A 30 -12.25 16.98 -0.69
C GLU A 30 -12.73 17.02 0.76
N ASP A 31 -11.85 17.33 1.72
CA ASP A 31 -12.11 17.37 3.16
C ASP A 31 -13.06 18.47 3.66
N ASP A 32 -13.23 19.60 2.97
CA ASP A 32 -14.10 20.69 3.44
C ASP A 32 -15.54 20.62 2.87
N ALA A 33 -15.82 19.68 1.96
CA ALA A 33 -17.15 19.53 1.38
C ALA A 33 -18.16 18.98 2.42
N PRO A 34 -19.39 19.52 2.50
CA PRO A 34 -20.42 19.04 3.44
C PRO A 34 -20.94 17.63 3.10
N LEU A 35 -20.74 17.18 1.85
CA LEU A 35 -21.06 15.84 1.38
C LEU A 35 -19.85 15.22 0.68
N LEU A 36 -19.53 13.99 1.05
CA LEU A 36 -18.69 13.10 0.25
C LEU A 36 -19.58 12.12 -0.50
N ALA A 37 -19.36 11.96 -1.80
CA ALA A 37 -19.94 10.90 -2.63
C ALA A 37 -18.80 10.11 -3.25
N LYS A 38 -18.77 8.79 -3.03
CA LYS A 38 -17.71 7.90 -3.57
C LYS A 38 -18.30 6.64 -4.16
N LEU A 39 -18.09 6.42 -5.46
CA LEU A 39 -18.40 5.19 -6.17
C LEU A 39 -17.32 4.14 -5.91
N TYR A 40 -17.74 2.88 -5.83
CA TYR A 40 -16.83 1.73 -5.81
C TYR A 40 -17.54 0.45 -6.23
N TRP A 41 -16.80 -0.45 -6.85
CA TRP A 41 -17.30 -1.77 -7.23
C TRP A 41 -17.32 -2.71 -6.03
N ASP A 42 -18.26 -3.66 -6.00
CA ASP A 42 -18.29 -4.68 -4.95
C ASP A 42 -17.12 -5.66 -5.06
N ARG A 43 -16.56 -5.84 -6.26
CA ARG A 43 -15.42 -6.70 -6.56
C ARG A 43 -14.25 -5.87 -7.08
N SER A 44 -13.04 -6.43 -6.97
CA SER A 44 -11.81 -5.81 -7.48
C SER A 44 -11.59 -6.01 -8.98
N VAL A 45 -12.23 -7.01 -9.58
CA VAL A 45 -12.18 -7.27 -11.03
C VAL A 45 -13.59 -7.49 -11.54
N LEU A 46 -14.00 -6.73 -12.55
CA LEU A 46 -15.27 -6.89 -13.24
C LEU A 46 -15.11 -7.86 -14.40
N ARG A 47 -16.13 -8.69 -14.65
CA ARG A 47 -16.14 -9.65 -15.76
C ARG A 47 -17.32 -9.39 -16.68
N ALA A 48 -17.10 -9.47 -17.98
CA ALA A 48 -18.18 -9.55 -18.96
C ALA A 48 -19.09 -10.75 -18.65
N GLU A 49 -20.36 -10.64 -19.05
CA GLU A 49 -21.43 -11.62 -18.85
C GLU A 49 -21.81 -11.88 -17.38
N ARG A 50 -21.21 -11.16 -16.43
CA ARG A 50 -21.50 -11.23 -14.99
C ARG A 50 -22.27 -10.00 -14.54
N ASP A 51 -23.30 -10.21 -13.72
CA ASP A 51 -23.95 -9.12 -12.99
C ASP A 51 -22.99 -8.60 -11.91
N GLU A 52 -22.60 -7.34 -12.04
CA GLU A 52 -21.71 -6.64 -11.12
C GLU A 52 -22.50 -5.65 -10.27
N VAL A 53 -22.03 -5.40 -9.04
CA VAL A 53 -22.66 -4.45 -8.13
C VAL A 53 -21.78 -3.22 -7.99
N LEU A 54 -22.33 -2.07 -8.37
CA LEU A 54 -21.74 -0.75 -8.11
C LEU A 54 -22.36 -0.18 -6.85
N TRP A 55 -21.53 0.27 -5.92
CA TRP A 55 -21.95 0.98 -4.72
C TRP A 55 -21.66 2.47 -4.82
N LEU A 56 -22.53 3.28 -4.22
CA LEU A 56 -22.29 4.65 -3.84
C LEU A 56 -22.26 4.74 -2.32
N TYR A 57 -21.15 5.19 -1.76
CA TYR A 57 -21.05 5.66 -0.38
C TYR A 57 -21.30 7.17 -0.34
N VAL A 58 -22.25 7.61 0.49
CA VAL A 58 -22.48 9.02 0.75
C VAL A 58 -22.27 9.28 2.23
N GLU A 59 -21.41 10.24 2.55
CA GLU A 59 -21.15 10.69 3.92
C GLU A 59 -21.55 12.15 4.08
N ASP A 60 -22.36 12.41 5.10
CA ASP A 60 -22.81 13.74 5.47
C ASP A 60 -21.92 14.31 6.56
N ARG A 61 -20.93 15.09 6.14
CA ARG A 61 -19.94 15.72 7.02
C ARG A 61 -20.51 16.92 7.75
N GLY A 62 -21.59 17.51 7.23
CA GLY A 62 -22.37 18.55 7.89
C GLY A 62 -23.30 18.05 9.00
N ASN A 63 -23.53 16.73 9.10
CA ASN A 63 -24.41 16.08 10.07
C ASN A 63 -25.88 16.59 10.03
N GLY A 64 -26.33 17.08 8.87
CA GLY A 64 -27.70 17.60 8.65
C GLY A 64 -28.73 16.54 8.25
N ARG A 65 -28.29 15.35 7.83
CA ARG A 65 -29.08 14.22 7.33
C ARG A 65 -30.06 14.64 6.22
N PRO A 66 -29.58 15.32 5.16
CA PRO A 66 -30.43 15.90 4.14
C PRO A 66 -31.18 14.84 3.33
N SER A 67 -32.30 15.22 2.72
CA SER A 67 -32.92 14.40 1.68
C SER A 67 -32.22 14.67 0.35
N LEU A 68 -31.73 13.64 -0.31
CA LEU A 68 -30.96 13.76 -1.56
C LEU A 68 -31.61 12.99 -2.70
N THR A 69 -31.38 13.46 -3.92
CA THR A 69 -31.65 12.74 -5.17
C THR A 69 -30.34 12.34 -5.80
N VAL A 70 -30.27 11.10 -6.27
CA VAL A 70 -29.08 10.51 -6.89
C VAL A 70 -29.42 10.10 -8.31
N ARG A 71 -28.53 10.37 -9.26
CA ARG A 71 -28.63 9.89 -10.64
C ARG A 71 -27.32 9.26 -11.08
N LEU A 72 -27.40 8.00 -11.50
CA LEU A 72 -26.31 7.27 -12.12
C LEU A 72 -26.37 7.39 -13.65
N LYS A 73 -25.21 7.52 -14.28
CA LYS A 73 -25.01 7.43 -15.72
C LYS A 73 -23.98 6.35 -16.01
N THR A 74 -24.30 5.44 -16.92
CA THR A 74 -23.42 4.37 -17.35
C THR A 74 -22.84 4.66 -18.74
N PRO A 75 -21.68 4.08 -19.09
CA PRO A 75 -21.14 4.19 -20.43
C PRO A 75 -21.93 3.32 -21.42
N ALA A 76 -21.81 3.61 -22.71
CA ALA A 76 -22.42 2.78 -23.75
C ALA A 76 -21.89 1.34 -23.69
N GLY A 77 -22.76 0.34 -23.88
CA GLY A 77 -22.40 -1.08 -23.77
C GLY A 77 -22.41 -1.65 -22.35
N VAL A 78 -22.75 -0.83 -21.34
CA VAL A 78 -23.05 -1.30 -19.97
C VAL A 78 -24.54 -1.12 -19.70
N ASP A 79 -25.21 -2.25 -19.52
CA ASP A 79 -26.61 -2.32 -19.13
C ASP A 79 -26.74 -2.05 -17.64
N LEU A 80 -27.64 -1.12 -17.31
CA LEU A 80 -28.06 -0.86 -15.95
C LEU A 80 -29.33 -1.67 -15.65
N LEU A 81 -29.21 -2.64 -14.74
CA LEU A 81 -30.28 -3.60 -14.44
C LEU A 81 -31.28 -3.10 -13.37
N ASP A 82 -30.96 -1.98 -12.71
CA ASP A 82 -31.76 -1.35 -11.68
C ASP A 82 -32.08 0.12 -12.04
N ASP A 83 -32.98 0.82 -11.34
CA ASP A 83 -33.28 2.22 -11.68
C ASP A 83 -32.08 3.16 -11.44
N ALA A 84 -31.71 3.93 -12.47
CA ALA A 84 -30.64 4.93 -12.42
C ALA A 84 -30.86 6.02 -11.36
N GLY A 85 -32.13 6.35 -11.07
CA GLY A 85 -32.52 7.37 -10.12
C GLY A 85 -32.84 6.79 -8.75
N ARG A 86 -32.24 7.33 -7.69
CA ARG A 86 -32.50 6.93 -6.30
C ARG A 86 -32.78 8.16 -5.43
N LYS A 87 -33.53 7.96 -4.35
CA LYS A 87 -33.73 8.97 -3.29
C LYS A 87 -33.09 8.49 -2.00
N ILE A 88 -32.37 9.39 -1.34
CA ILE A 88 -31.87 9.19 0.03
C ILE A 88 -32.78 10.02 0.93
N PRO A 89 -33.76 9.43 1.64
CA PRO A 89 -34.53 10.16 2.62
C PRO A 89 -33.69 10.44 3.87
N ALA A 90 -34.10 11.43 4.68
CA ALA A 90 -33.45 11.75 5.96
C ALA A 90 -33.35 10.55 6.94
N SER A 91 -34.23 9.55 6.79
CA SER A 91 -34.20 8.32 7.61
C SER A 91 -33.17 7.28 7.16
N ALA A 92 -32.54 7.44 5.99
CA ALA A 92 -31.56 6.49 5.45
C ALA A 92 -30.14 6.69 5.97
N TRP A 93 -29.91 7.76 6.74
CA TRP A 93 -28.61 8.08 7.31
C TRP A 93 -28.35 7.29 8.58
N GLU A 94 -27.30 6.47 8.55
CA GLU A 94 -26.85 5.70 9.69
C GLU A 94 -25.59 6.33 10.27
N GLN A 95 -25.54 6.42 11.59
CA GLN A 95 -24.33 6.80 12.30
C GLN A 95 -23.91 5.62 13.15
N GLN A 96 -22.77 5.02 12.81
CA GLN A 96 -22.34 3.78 13.44
C GLN A 96 -21.10 4.02 14.31
N PRO A 97 -20.95 3.26 15.41
CA PRO A 97 -19.74 3.31 16.20
C PRO A 97 -18.55 2.81 15.38
N VAL A 98 -17.44 3.53 15.48
CA VAL A 98 -16.12 3.11 14.98
C VAL A 98 -15.28 2.72 16.19
N TYR A 99 -15.06 1.42 16.35
CA TYR A 99 -14.16 0.90 17.37
C TYR A 99 -12.71 1.17 16.97
N ILE A 100 -11.99 1.86 17.85
CA ILE A 100 -10.57 2.17 17.70
C ILE A 100 -9.81 1.73 18.95
N GLY A 101 -8.51 1.49 18.83
CA GLY A 101 -7.70 1.14 20.00
C GLY A 101 -6.28 0.73 19.66
N GLY A 102 -5.40 0.86 20.65
CA GLY A 102 -4.09 0.22 20.64
C GLY A 102 -4.21 -1.27 21.01
N ARG A 103 -3.17 -2.05 20.72
CA ARG A 103 -3.14 -3.53 20.75
C ARG A 103 -3.54 -4.22 22.08
N ARG A 104 -3.86 -3.51 23.16
CA ARG A 104 -4.16 -4.09 24.50
C ARG A 104 -5.11 -3.28 25.41
N LYS A 105 -6.06 -2.49 24.89
CA LYS A 105 -7.06 -1.82 25.76
C LYS A 105 -8.47 -1.93 25.22
N ILE A 106 -9.42 -1.80 26.16
CA ILE A 106 -10.86 -1.60 25.92
C ILE A 106 -11.01 -0.61 24.76
N PRO A 107 -11.80 -0.95 23.71
CA PRO A 107 -11.94 -0.08 22.55
C PRO A 107 -12.43 1.31 22.96
N SER A 108 -11.77 2.34 22.44
CA SER A 108 -12.39 3.66 22.37
C SER A 108 -13.41 3.62 21.23
N VAL A 109 -14.54 4.28 21.42
CA VAL A 109 -15.58 4.38 20.40
C VAL A 109 -15.64 5.81 19.93
N LEU A 110 -15.39 6.01 18.65
CA LEU A 110 -15.67 7.27 17.96
C LEU A 110 -16.98 7.12 17.19
N GLU A 111 -17.68 8.22 16.99
CA GLU A 111 -18.84 8.27 16.10
C GLU A 111 -18.35 8.64 14.70
N SER A 112 -18.75 7.88 13.68
CA SER A 112 -18.57 8.31 12.30
C SER A 112 -19.46 9.53 12.01
N HIS A 113 -19.21 10.20 10.88
CA HIS A 113 -20.26 11.02 10.28
C HIS A 113 -21.44 10.11 9.88
N PRO A 114 -22.68 10.64 9.84
CA PRO A 114 -23.78 9.93 9.22
C PRO A 114 -23.42 9.56 7.78
N ALA A 115 -23.66 8.31 7.41
CA ALA A 115 -23.42 7.82 6.07
C ALA A 115 -24.52 6.88 5.62
N THR A 116 -24.63 6.71 4.31
CA THR A 116 -25.53 5.73 3.70
C THR A 116 -24.87 5.10 2.48
N ARG A 117 -25.44 3.97 2.03
CA ARG A 117 -24.95 3.23 0.86
C ARG A 117 -26.12 2.89 -0.04
N ILE A 118 -25.92 3.08 -1.33
CA ILE A 118 -26.87 2.70 -2.38
C ILE A 118 -26.12 1.82 -3.37
N SER A 119 -26.81 0.87 -3.99
CA SER A 119 -26.22 0.07 -5.05
C SER A 119 -27.10 -0.05 -6.29
N TRP A 120 -26.44 -0.42 -7.39
CA TRP A 120 -27.03 -0.79 -8.65
C TRP A 120 -26.35 -2.06 -9.16
N ARG A 121 -27.12 -2.91 -9.82
CA ARG A 121 -26.61 -4.00 -10.64
C ARG A 121 -26.38 -3.51 -12.07
N LEU A 122 -25.18 -3.78 -12.56
CA LEU A 122 -24.75 -3.45 -13.92
C LEU A 122 -24.21 -4.71 -14.58
N ARG A 123 -24.27 -4.76 -15.90
CA ARG A 123 -23.73 -5.86 -16.69
C ARG A 123 -23.18 -5.32 -18.00
N SER A 124 -22.08 -5.90 -18.46
CA SER A 124 -21.71 -5.82 -19.87
C SER A 124 -21.60 -7.21 -20.44
N ASP A 125 -22.10 -7.42 -21.66
CA ASP A 125 -21.97 -8.70 -22.35
C ASP A 125 -20.61 -8.87 -23.05
N GLN A 126 -19.76 -7.84 -23.11
CA GLN A 126 -18.46 -7.89 -23.76
C GLN A 126 -17.39 -7.19 -22.89
N PRO A 127 -16.10 -7.50 -23.08
CA PRO A 127 -15.03 -6.73 -22.47
C PRO A 127 -15.15 -5.26 -22.90
N LEU A 128 -15.05 -4.34 -21.95
CA LEU A 128 -15.08 -2.91 -22.24
C LEU A 128 -14.35 -2.09 -21.20
N ASN A 129 -13.97 -0.89 -21.60
CA ASN A 129 -13.51 0.18 -20.73
C ASN A 129 -14.42 1.40 -20.93
N GLY A 130 -14.95 1.93 -19.84
CA GLY A 130 -15.79 3.13 -19.84
C GLY A 130 -15.79 3.81 -18.48
N GLU A 131 -16.65 4.79 -18.30
CA GLU A 131 -16.75 5.55 -17.05
C GLU A 131 -18.21 5.59 -16.59
N VAL A 132 -18.43 5.23 -15.32
CA VAL A 132 -19.70 5.48 -14.64
C VAL A 132 -19.61 6.82 -13.90
N GLN A 133 -20.68 7.60 -13.96
CA GLN A 133 -20.75 8.91 -13.31
C GLN A 133 -21.98 8.96 -12.42
N VAL A 134 -21.84 9.56 -11.25
CA VAL A 134 -22.96 9.80 -10.33
C VAL A 134 -23.07 11.28 -10.01
N THR A 135 -24.31 11.77 -9.93
CA THR A 135 -24.62 13.08 -9.37
C THR A 135 -25.55 12.92 -8.18
N VAL A 136 -25.24 13.62 -7.10
CA VAL A 136 -25.99 13.67 -5.86
C VAL A 136 -26.39 15.13 -5.64
N SER A 137 -27.68 15.39 -5.44
CA SER A 137 -28.22 16.74 -5.30
C SER A 137 -29.27 16.81 -4.18
N GLY A 138 -29.21 17.84 -3.36
CA GLY A 138 -30.21 18.21 -2.36
C GLY A 138 -30.39 19.72 -2.28
N ASP A 139 -31.13 20.19 -1.28
CA ASP A 139 -31.31 21.63 -1.03
C ASP A 139 -29.95 22.25 -0.69
N ASP A 140 -29.42 23.09 -1.59
CA ASP A 140 -28.11 23.75 -1.52
C ASP A 140 -26.89 22.82 -1.35
N LEU A 141 -27.06 21.52 -1.62
CA LEU A 141 -26.01 20.51 -1.53
C LEU A 141 -25.85 19.79 -2.86
N ALA A 142 -24.59 19.61 -3.30
CA ALA A 142 -24.27 18.82 -4.47
C ALA A 142 -22.95 18.09 -4.27
N ALA A 143 -22.88 16.87 -4.79
CA ALA A 143 -21.66 16.09 -4.91
C ALA A 143 -21.73 15.25 -6.19
N SER A 144 -20.58 14.87 -6.73
CA SER A 144 -20.49 13.99 -7.89
C SER A 144 -19.24 13.15 -7.78
N ASP A 145 -19.27 12.00 -8.42
CA ASP A 145 -18.10 11.15 -8.55
C ASP A 145 -18.11 10.44 -9.91
N ALA A 146 -16.95 10.00 -10.36
CA ALA A 146 -16.76 9.23 -11.57
C ALA A 146 -15.80 8.08 -11.29
N LEU A 147 -16.10 6.90 -11.83
CA LEU A 147 -15.31 5.70 -11.62
C LEU A 147 -15.15 4.95 -12.94
N THR A 148 -13.92 4.52 -13.23
CA THR A 148 -13.63 3.66 -14.37
C THR A 148 -14.33 2.31 -14.23
N ALA A 149 -14.92 1.84 -15.32
CA ALA A 149 -15.59 0.56 -15.46
C ALA A 149 -14.81 -0.30 -16.46
N VAL A 150 -13.90 -1.14 -15.96
CA VAL A 150 -13.10 -2.06 -16.78
C VAL A 150 -13.67 -3.47 -16.65
N PHE A 151 -14.57 -3.84 -17.57
CA PHE A 151 -15.06 -5.22 -17.69
C PHE A 151 -14.01 -6.04 -18.45
N ARG A 152 -13.37 -6.96 -17.76
CA ARG A 152 -12.43 -7.92 -18.36
C ARG A 152 -13.20 -9.06 -19.02
N GLU A 153 -12.49 -9.90 -19.76
CA GLU A 153 -13.06 -11.10 -20.40
C GLU A 153 -13.86 -11.96 -19.42
N ALA A 154 -14.97 -12.50 -19.92
CA ALA A 154 -15.76 -13.50 -19.22
C ALA A 154 -14.88 -14.73 -18.95
N LEU A 155 -14.95 -15.26 -17.73
CA LEU A 155 -14.27 -16.49 -17.37
C LEU A 155 -15.28 -17.63 -17.25
N PRO A 156 -14.91 -18.85 -17.65
CA PRO A 156 -15.74 -20.01 -17.37
C PRO A 156 -15.89 -20.15 -15.85
N SER A 157 -17.10 -20.49 -15.40
CA SER A 157 -17.33 -20.78 -13.98
C SER A 157 -16.59 -22.06 -13.61
N VAL A 158 -15.41 -21.91 -13.01
CA VAL A 158 -14.56 -23.01 -12.55
C VAL A 158 -14.48 -22.94 -11.04
N LYS A 159 -14.66 -24.06 -10.35
CA LYS A 159 -14.36 -24.15 -8.91
C LYS A 159 -12.98 -24.76 -8.75
N ALA A 160 -12.07 -24.04 -8.10
CA ALA A 160 -10.76 -24.58 -7.73
C ALA A 160 -10.82 -25.12 -6.28
N PRO A 161 -10.16 -26.25 -5.98
CA PRO A 161 -10.09 -26.76 -4.62
C PRO A 161 -9.12 -25.95 -3.73
N TYR A 162 -8.28 -25.11 -4.34
CA TYR A 162 -7.26 -24.29 -3.70
C TYR A 162 -6.83 -23.17 -4.65
N VAL A 163 -6.03 -22.22 -4.16
CA VAL A 163 -5.41 -21.16 -4.98
C VAL A 163 -4.74 -21.78 -6.21
N PRO A 164 -5.09 -21.37 -7.45
CA PRO A 164 -4.46 -21.87 -8.66
C PRO A 164 -2.94 -21.70 -8.62
N GLN A 165 -2.21 -22.64 -9.23
CA GLN A 165 -0.75 -22.62 -9.19
C GLN A 165 -0.18 -21.30 -9.79
N PRO A 166 0.70 -20.58 -9.07
CA PRO A 166 1.34 -19.37 -9.57
C PRO A 166 2.19 -19.61 -10.81
N ARG A 167 2.15 -18.67 -11.75
CA ARG A 167 2.99 -18.64 -12.96
C ARG A 167 3.97 -17.47 -12.90
N ALA A 168 5.08 -17.69 -12.21
CA ALA A 168 6.13 -16.68 -12.08
C ALA A 168 6.61 -16.18 -13.45
N VAL A 169 6.87 -14.88 -13.55
CA VAL A 169 7.54 -14.26 -14.69
C VAL A 169 8.86 -13.64 -14.25
N ASP A 170 9.84 -13.68 -15.15
CA ASP A 170 11.19 -13.21 -14.85
C ASP A 170 11.30 -11.70 -15.08
N SER A 171 12.10 -11.05 -14.22
CA SER A 171 12.49 -9.65 -14.31
C SER A 171 14.01 -9.51 -14.54
N GLU A 172 14.45 -8.41 -15.14
CA GLU A 172 15.89 -8.15 -15.36
C GLU A 172 16.66 -7.81 -14.07
N ARG A 173 15.92 -7.49 -13.00
CA ARG A 173 16.41 -7.08 -11.68
C ARG A 173 15.47 -7.61 -10.61
N HIS A 174 15.93 -7.72 -9.37
CA HIS A 174 15.06 -8.06 -8.24
C HIS A 174 14.04 -6.94 -8.01
N VAL A 175 12.75 -7.28 -8.00
CA VAL A 175 11.63 -6.37 -7.75
C VAL A 175 11.01 -6.75 -6.42
N GLY A 176 11.22 -5.89 -5.43
CA GLY A 176 10.77 -6.10 -4.06
C GLY A 176 9.56 -5.27 -3.71
N MET A 177 8.54 -5.90 -3.12
CA MET A 177 7.41 -5.17 -2.55
C MET A 177 7.58 -5.06 -1.04
N ILE A 178 7.54 -3.83 -0.51
CA ILE A 178 7.55 -3.62 0.94
C ILE A 178 6.24 -4.15 1.53
N TYR A 179 6.32 -4.92 2.61
CA TYR A 179 5.18 -5.59 3.24
C TYR A 179 5.07 -5.21 4.72
N CYS A 180 3.88 -4.79 5.14
CA CYS A 180 3.61 -4.45 6.53
C CYS A 180 2.64 -5.44 7.19
N PRO A 181 3.10 -6.21 8.21
CA PRO A 181 2.30 -7.25 8.84
C PRO A 181 1.42 -6.66 9.95
N LEU A 182 0.47 -5.80 9.58
CA LEU A 182 -0.48 -5.23 10.53
C LEU A 182 -1.80 -6.01 10.58
N TRP A 183 -2.16 -6.72 9.52
CA TRP A 183 -3.53 -6.99 9.11
C TRP A 183 -4.06 -8.35 9.55
N LYS A 184 -4.20 -8.47 10.86
CA LYS A 184 -4.87 -9.58 11.52
C LYS A 184 -6.03 -9.08 12.39
N PRO A 185 -7.28 -9.50 12.11
CA PRO A 185 -8.42 -9.16 12.95
C PRO A 185 -8.15 -9.47 14.43
N GLY A 186 -8.31 -8.45 15.29
CA GLY A 186 -8.06 -8.57 16.73
C GLY A 186 -6.69 -8.08 17.20
N ASP A 187 -5.66 -8.07 16.36
CA ASP A 187 -4.33 -7.53 16.71
C ASP A 187 -4.30 -5.99 16.65
N HIS A 188 -5.14 -5.41 15.79
CA HIS A 188 -5.39 -3.98 15.67
C HIS A 188 -6.80 -3.73 15.07
N TYR A 189 -7.21 -2.45 14.98
CA TYR A 189 -8.57 -2.04 14.57
C TYR A 189 -8.63 -1.53 13.11
N GLY A 190 -7.57 -1.72 12.32
CA GLY A 190 -7.41 -1.14 10.97
C GLY A 190 -8.57 -1.48 10.03
N TRP A 191 -8.91 -2.76 9.92
CA TRP A 191 -10.02 -3.21 9.07
C TRP A 191 -11.36 -2.60 9.45
N HIS A 192 -11.60 -2.36 10.73
CA HIS A 192 -12.86 -1.76 11.15
C HIS A 192 -12.97 -0.31 10.73
N MET A 193 -11.92 0.48 10.99
CA MET A 193 -11.88 1.88 10.56
C MET A 193 -12.09 1.99 9.04
N MET A 194 -11.43 1.12 8.26
CA MET A 194 -11.54 1.11 6.81
C MET A 194 -12.91 0.69 6.31
N ALA A 195 -13.46 -0.42 6.84
CA ALA A 195 -14.77 -0.93 6.44
C ALA A 195 -15.90 0.07 6.70
N ARG A 196 -15.75 0.94 7.70
CA ARG A 196 -16.72 2.00 8.00
C ARG A 196 -16.60 3.19 7.09
N SER A 197 -15.38 3.65 6.83
CA SER A 197 -15.17 5.01 6.32
C SER A 197 -14.56 5.07 4.93
N MET A 198 -13.94 3.97 4.49
CA MET A 198 -13.26 3.85 3.21
C MET A 198 -13.50 2.47 2.58
N PRO A 199 -14.78 2.04 2.39
CA PRO A 199 -15.09 0.70 1.86
C PRO A 199 -14.59 0.44 0.43
N TRP A 200 -14.21 1.48 -0.30
CA TRP A 200 -13.59 1.40 -1.62
C TRP A 200 -12.13 0.91 -1.57
N ARG A 201 -11.46 1.00 -0.42
CA ARG A 201 -10.10 0.45 -0.22
C ARG A 201 -10.07 -1.05 0.08
N LYS A 202 -11.22 -1.75 0.02
CA LYS A 202 -11.29 -3.17 0.38
C LYS A 202 -10.37 -4.01 -0.53
N PRO A 203 -9.48 -4.84 0.04
CA PRO A 203 -8.63 -5.75 -0.74
C PRO A 203 -9.47 -6.77 -1.52
N ALA A 204 -8.91 -7.33 -2.60
CA ALA A 204 -9.52 -8.43 -3.35
C ALA A 204 -9.70 -9.70 -2.50
N LEU A 205 -8.92 -9.85 -1.42
CA LEU A 205 -9.08 -10.93 -0.44
C LEU A 205 -10.17 -10.63 0.62
N GLY A 206 -10.73 -9.42 0.61
CA GLY A 206 -11.61 -8.89 1.65
C GLY A 206 -10.86 -8.38 2.89
N TRP A 207 -11.56 -8.21 4.01
CA TRP A 207 -10.95 -7.89 5.31
C TRP A 207 -10.25 -9.13 5.89
N TYR A 208 -9.15 -9.52 5.23
CA TYR A 208 -8.47 -10.78 5.41
C TYR A 208 -7.73 -10.90 6.77
N ASP A 209 -7.33 -12.12 7.10
CA ASP A 209 -6.39 -12.43 8.17
C ASP A 209 -5.09 -12.93 7.54
N GLU A 210 -4.02 -12.16 7.63
CA GLU A 210 -2.74 -12.48 7.01
C GLU A 210 -1.96 -13.61 7.69
N SER A 211 -2.50 -14.18 8.79
CA SER A 211 -1.99 -15.42 9.36
C SER A 211 -2.48 -16.68 8.62
N LEU A 212 -3.40 -16.54 7.67
CA LEU A 212 -3.88 -17.65 6.84
C LEU A 212 -2.91 -17.92 5.68
N ALA A 213 -2.33 -19.12 5.64
CA ALA A 213 -1.47 -19.57 4.54
C ALA A 213 -2.10 -19.41 3.15
N GLU A 214 -3.42 -19.61 3.02
CA GLU A 214 -4.14 -19.45 1.76
C GLU A 214 -4.24 -17.98 1.30
N VAL A 215 -4.30 -17.03 2.24
CA VAL A 215 -4.18 -15.59 1.93
C VAL A 215 -2.81 -15.33 1.35
N THR A 216 -1.74 -15.79 2.01
CA THR A 216 -0.37 -15.63 1.50
C THR A 216 -0.18 -16.31 0.14
N ASP A 217 -0.82 -17.45 -0.13
CA ASP A 217 -0.73 -18.11 -1.44
C ASP A 217 -1.37 -17.29 -2.58
N TRP A 218 -2.44 -16.54 -2.30
CA TRP A 218 -2.96 -15.55 -3.26
C TRP A 218 -2.00 -14.39 -3.46
N GLU A 219 -1.44 -13.85 -2.38
CA GLU A 219 -0.47 -12.77 -2.47
C GLU A 219 0.75 -13.20 -3.29
N ILE A 220 1.29 -14.41 -3.04
CA ILE A 220 2.39 -15.00 -3.80
C ILE A 220 2.01 -15.12 -5.27
N LYS A 221 0.82 -15.67 -5.57
CA LYS A 221 0.33 -15.80 -6.94
C LYS A 221 0.37 -14.47 -7.67
N TRP A 222 -0.22 -13.43 -7.07
CA TRP A 222 -0.28 -12.11 -7.68
C TRP A 222 1.09 -11.47 -7.81
N ASN A 223 1.95 -11.55 -6.78
CA ASN A 223 3.29 -10.97 -6.84
C ASN A 223 4.12 -11.59 -7.98
N VAL A 224 4.27 -12.92 -8.00
CA VAL A 224 5.16 -13.58 -8.96
C VAL A 224 4.63 -13.52 -10.40
N GLU A 225 3.31 -13.46 -10.59
CA GLU A 225 2.71 -13.26 -11.91
C GLU A 225 2.86 -11.83 -12.43
N HIS A 226 3.25 -10.88 -11.59
CA HIS A 226 3.48 -9.48 -11.97
C HIS A 226 4.95 -9.06 -11.87
N GLY A 227 5.86 -10.03 -11.77
CA GLY A 227 7.31 -9.77 -11.77
C GLY A 227 7.88 -9.35 -10.42
N VAL A 228 7.10 -9.39 -9.34
CA VAL A 228 7.63 -9.22 -7.98
C VAL A 228 8.21 -10.55 -7.51
N ASP A 229 9.51 -10.58 -7.26
CA ASP A 229 10.24 -11.80 -6.92
C ASP A 229 10.58 -11.91 -5.42
N PHE A 230 10.43 -10.82 -4.65
CA PHE A 230 10.53 -10.88 -3.19
C PHE A 230 9.61 -9.94 -2.42
N LEU A 231 9.25 -10.35 -1.20
CA LEU A 231 8.56 -9.53 -0.21
C LEU A 231 9.53 -9.03 0.87
N PHE A 232 9.48 -7.73 1.15
CA PHE A 232 10.33 -7.08 2.15
C PHE A 232 9.53 -6.77 3.41
N TYR A 233 9.55 -7.69 4.36
CA TYR A 233 8.69 -7.62 5.55
C TYR A 233 9.24 -6.67 6.62
N CYS A 234 8.40 -5.76 7.10
CA CYS A 234 8.62 -5.10 8.39
C CYS A 234 8.66 -6.17 9.50
N TRP A 235 9.78 -6.26 10.22
CA TRP A 235 10.01 -7.25 11.27
C TRP A 235 10.17 -6.58 12.63
N TYR A 236 9.33 -6.98 13.58
CA TYR A 236 9.23 -6.34 14.90
C TYR A 236 9.68 -7.28 16.02
N ARG A 237 10.71 -6.84 16.75
CA ARG A 237 10.94 -7.34 18.12
C ARG A 237 9.79 -6.90 19.00
N ALA A 238 9.35 -7.76 19.91
CA ALA A 238 8.33 -7.41 20.89
C ALA A 238 8.81 -6.26 21.80
N TYR A 239 7.92 -5.33 22.13
CA TYR A 239 8.24 -4.20 22.99
C TYR A 239 8.79 -4.63 24.36
N GLY A 240 9.89 -4.01 24.79
CA GLY A 240 10.51 -4.24 26.10
C GLY A 240 11.27 -5.58 26.20
N ASN A 241 11.54 -6.20 25.06
CA ASN A 241 12.26 -7.47 24.96
C ASN A 241 13.77 -7.29 24.82
N GLU A 242 14.30 -6.07 24.88
CA GLU A 242 15.74 -5.81 24.83
C GLU A 242 16.51 -6.57 25.92
N GLY A 243 17.68 -7.11 25.56
CA GLY A 243 18.56 -7.90 26.43
C GLY A 243 18.05 -9.30 26.80
N LYS A 244 17.01 -9.81 26.13
CA LYS A 244 16.36 -11.10 26.43
C LYS A 244 16.25 -11.97 25.16
N PRO A 245 16.02 -13.29 25.30
CA PRO A 245 15.68 -14.14 24.17
C PRO A 245 14.55 -13.55 23.33
N VAL A 246 14.74 -13.58 22.02
CA VAL A 246 13.90 -12.85 21.06
C VAL A 246 12.46 -13.32 21.17
N LYS A 247 11.58 -12.36 21.47
CA LYS A 247 10.14 -12.47 21.27
C LYS A 247 9.76 -11.51 20.17
N GLN A 248 8.87 -11.93 19.31
CA GLN A 248 8.38 -11.12 18.20
C GLN A 248 6.99 -10.56 18.51
N MET A 249 6.63 -9.53 17.76
CA MET A 249 5.24 -9.10 17.57
C MET A 249 4.99 -9.03 16.07
N LEU A 250 3.73 -9.20 15.64
CA LEU A 250 3.36 -9.21 14.21
C LEU A 250 4.11 -10.25 13.36
N SER A 251 4.55 -11.34 13.97
CA SER A 251 5.24 -12.40 13.25
C SER A 251 4.30 -13.24 12.39
N HIS A 252 2.99 -13.07 12.54
CA HIS A 252 1.98 -13.97 12.00
C HIS A 252 1.98 -14.00 10.46
N ALA A 253 2.24 -12.88 9.77
CA ALA A 253 2.33 -12.86 8.31
C ALA A 253 3.47 -13.76 7.77
N ILE A 254 4.60 -13.84 8.49
CA ILE A 254 5.74 -14.67 8.08
C ILE A 254 5.58 -16.09 8.64
N HIS A 255 5.38 -16.23 9.95
CA HIS A 255 5.48 -17.53 10.66
C HIS A 255 4.20 -18.37 10.51
N ASP A 256 3.03 -17.74 10.48
CA ASP A 256 1.75 -18.44 10.32
C ASP A 256 1.30 -18.46 8.85
N GLY A 257 1.50 -17.35 8.12
CA GLY A 257 1.23 -17.20 6.69
C GLY A 257 2.32 -17.84 5.80
N LEU A 258 3.37 -17.08 5.48
CA LEU A 258 4.40 -17.44 4.49
C LEU A 258 5.05 -18.81 4.73
N PHE A 259 5.41 -19.15 5.97
CA PHE A 259 6.10 -20.41 6.27
C PHE A 259 5.20 -21.65 6.15
N ASN A 260 3.88 -21.47 6.14
CA ASN A 260 2.90 -22.54 5.95
C ASN A 260 2.19 -22.46 4.59
N ALA A 261 2.49 -21.44 3.77
CA ALA A 261 1.96 -21.26 2.42
C ALA A 261 2.44 -22.38 1.49
N ARG A 262 1.53 -22.94 0.69
CA ARG A 262 1.84 -24.02 -0.26
C ARG A 262 2.83 -23.57 -1.32
N TYR A 263 2.80 -22.29 -1.67
CA TYR A 263 3.65 -21.67 -2.67
C TYR A 263 4.75 -20.82 -2.05
N GLY A 264 5.03 -20.94 -0.74
CA GLY A 264 6.05 -20.16 -0.04
C GLY A 264 7.45 -20.22 -0.69
N ASP A 265 7.81 -21.34 -1.32
CA ASP A 265 9.08 -21.49 -2.05
C ASP A 265 9.12 -20.79 -3.44
N ARG A 266 7.99 -20.24 -3.90
CA ARG A 266 7.88 -19.54 -5.20
C ARG A 266 8.25 -18.06 -5.13
N ILE A 267 8.32 -17.48 -3.93
CA ILE A 267 8.71 -16.09 -3.72
C ILE A 267 9.88 -16.04 -2.75
N LYS A 268 10.78 -15.07 -2.90
CA LYS A 268 11.79 -14.79 -1.88
C LYS A 268 11.24 -13.84 -0.81
N PHE A 269 11.91 -13.77 0.34
CA PHE A 269 11.61 -12.73 1.32
C PHE A 269 12.87 -12.24 2.04
N CYS A 270 12.82 -11.02 2.54
CA CYS A 270 13.80 -10.50 3.50
C CYS A 270 13.09 -9.70 4.59
N ILE A 271 13.84 -9.35 5.65
CA ILE A 271 13.31 -8.62 6.79
C ILE A 271 13.94 -7.24 6.95
N MET A 272 13.11 -6.26 7.27
CA MET A 272 13.50 -4.94 7.72
C MET A 272 13.25 -4.86 9.22
N TRP A 273 14.33 -4.81 10.01
CA TRP A 273 14.24 -4.64 11.46
C TRP A 273 13.75 -3.24 11.80
N THR A 274 12.47 -3.16 12.18
CA THR A 274 11.80 -1.92 12.60
C THR A 274 12.17 -1.60 14.04
N ASN A 275 13.43 -1.20 14.25
CA ASN A 275 14.04 -1.00 15.56
C ASN A 275 13.63 0.31 16.25
N THR A 276 12.39 0.77 16.05
CA THR A 276 11.83 1.95 16.71
C THR A 276 11.38 1.63 18.14
N ASP A 277 11.15 2.67 18.94
CA ASP A 277 10.51 2.59 20.26
C ASP A 277 11.18 1.59 21.22
N TYR A 278 10.50 0.54 21.69
CA TYR A 278 11.06 -0.46 22.62
C TYR A 278 11.49 -1.75 21.90
N SER A 279 11.96 -1.62 20.66
CA SER A 279 12.27 -2.74 19.75
C SER A 279 13.74 -2.76 19.29
N GLY A 280 14.58 -1.94 19.92
CA GLY A 280 16.02 -1.83 19.66
C GLY A 280 16.85 -2.93 20.33
N ILE A 281 18.06 -2.59 20.76
CA ILE A 281 18.96 -3.49 21.50
C ILE A 281 19.39 -2.87 22.83
N ALA A 282 19.66 -3.72 23.83
CA ALA A 282 20.19 -3.28 25.12
C ALA A 282 21.71 -3.07 25.11
N SER A 283 22.42 -3.76 24.22
CA SER A 283 23.89 -3.72 24.09
C SER A 283 24.35 -4.45 22.82
N LEU A 284 25.65 -4.38 22.52
CA LEU A 284 26.25 -5.22 21.48
C LEU A 284 26.06 -6.73 21.75
N ALA A 285 26.14 -7.15 23.02
CA ALA A 285 25.87 -8.55 23.40
C ALA A 285 24.43 -8.94 23.08
N ASP A 286 23.45 -8.06 23.29
CA ASP A 286 22.06 -8.34 22.89
C ASP A 286 21.90 -8.52 21.37
N LEU A 287 22.60 -7.70 20.57
CA LEU A 287 22.62 -7.86 19.12
C LEU A 287 23.24 -9.21 18.69
N MET A 288 24.41 -9.55 19.25
CA MET A 288 25.19 -10.69 18.79
C MET A 288 24.78 -12.03 19.41
N ASP A 289 24.23 -12.03 20.62
CA ASP A 289 23.87 -13.24 21.36
C ASP A 289 22.37 -13.57 21.24
N ASN A 290 21.49 -12.57 20.99
CA ASN A 290 20.06 -12.79 20.84
C ASN A 290 19.56 -12.59 19.40
N LEU A 291 19.71 -11.41 18.82
CA LEU A 291 19.11 -11.09 17.51
C LEU A 291 19.80 -11.81 16.35
N MET A 292 21.13 -11.73 16.26
CA MET A 292 21.88 -12.30 15.14
C MET A 292 21.70 -13.83 15.02
N PRO A 293 21.81 -14.64 16.09
CA PRO A 293 21.56 -16.08 16.01
C PRO A 293 20.09 -16.39 15.70
N PHE A 294 19.15 -15.59 16.24
CA PHE A 294 17.74 -15.75 15.92
C PHE A 294 17.47 -15.53 14.43
N TRP A 295 18.01 -14.46 13.83
CA TRP A 295 17.83 -14.19 12.41
C TRP A 295 18.51 -15.23 11.52
N MET A 296 19.70 -15.68 11.92
CA MET A 296 20.43 -16.73 11.22
C MET A 296 19.60 -18.01 11.10
N GLU A 297 19.08 -18.50 12.23
CA GLU A 297 18.37 -19.78 12.31
C GLU A 297 16.95 -19.71 11.72
N ASN A 298 16.22 -18.63 12.00
CA ASN A 298 14.80 -18.54 11.64
C ASN A 298 14.56 -17.96 10.26
N TYR A 299 15.54 -17.25 9.67
CA TYR A 299 15.37 -16.57 8.38
C TYR A 299 16.50 -16.86 7.39
N PHE A 300 17.75 -16.47 7.68
CA PHE A 300 18.80 -16.40 6.66
C PHE A 300 19.11 -17.75 6.01
N LYS A 301 18.98 -18.85 6.76
CA LYS A 301 19.19 -20.22 6.28
C LYS A 301 18.02 -20.81 5.50
N ARG A 302 16.88 -20.12 5.40
CA ARG A 302 15.73 -20.63 4.62
C ARG A 302 16.03 -20.56 3.13
N SER A 303 15.60 -21.58 2.38
CA SER A 303 15.75 -21.69 0.93
C SER A 303 15.16 -20.51 0.15
N ASN A 304 14.11 -19.90 0.72
CA ASN A 304 13.39 -18.78 0.15
C ASN A 304 13.77 -17.42 0.78
N TYR A 305 14.83 -17.34 1.60
CA TYR A 305 15.37 -16.03 2.00
C TYR A 305 16.09 -15.36 0.82
N LEU A 306 15.98 -14.03 0.69
CA LEU A 306 16.66 -13.28 -0.35
C LEU A 306 18.18 -13.28 -0.09
N LEU A 307 18.92 -13.89 -1.00
CA LEU A 307 20.37 -13.85 -1.06
C LEU A 307 20.80 -13.14 -2.34
N ILE A 308 21.74 -12.20 -2.23
CA ILE A 308 22.37 -11.54 -3.38
C ILE A 308 23.88 -11.79 -3.26
N ASP A 309 24.47 -12.43 -4.27
CA ASP A 309 25.87 -12.87 -4.23
C ASP A 309 26.16 -13.76 -3.01
N ASN A 310 25.24 -14.69 -2.68
CA ASN A 310 25.30 -15.56 -1.51
C ASN A 310 25.42 -14.80 -0.16
N LYS A 311 24.94 -13.56 -0.12
CA LYS A 311 24.81 -12.76 1.11
C LYS A 311 23.34 -12.54 1.44
N PRO A 312 22.88 -12.87 2.65
CA PRO A 312 21.55 -12.48 3.11
C PRO A 312 21.39 -10.97 3.05
N VAL A 313 20.17 -10.51 2.79
CA VAL A 313 19.80 -9.08 2.83
C VAL A 313 19.06 -8.80 4.14
N LEU A 314 19.52 -7.85 4.94
CA LEU A 314 18.87 -7.36 6.16
C LEU A 314 18.77 -5.84 6.10
N SER A 315 17.61 -5.28 6.45
CA SER A 315 17.50 -3.83 6.65
C SER A 315 17.36 -3.42 8.10
N VAL A 316 17.86 -2.24 8.43
CA VAL A 316 17.61 -1.53 9.69
C VAL A 316 16.84 -0.24 9.40
N TYR A 317 15.71 -0.05 10.09
CA TYR A 317 14.82 1.08 9.84
C TYR A 317 15.32 2.39 10.48
N ASP A 318 15.59 2.42 11.78
CA ASP A 318 16.01 3.60 12.53
C ASP A 318 17.49 3.55 12.92
N ILE A 319 18.34 4.15 12.09
CA ILE A 319 19.78 4.19 12.31
C ILE A 319 20.12 5.08 13.51
N ARG A 320 19.36 6.15 13.77
CA ARG A 320 19.61 7.02 14.93
C ARG A 320 19.41 6.25 16.22
N ARG A 321 18.40 5.38 16.26
CA ARG A 321 18.22 4.46 17.39
C ARG A 321 19.40 3.49 17.51
N LEU A 322 19.84 2.88 16.42
CA LEU A 322 20.99 1.96 16.47
C LEU A 322 22.28 2.66 16.97
N ILE A 323 22.54 3.88 16.51
CA ILE A 323 23.66 4.72 16.99
C ILE A 323 23.50 5.02 18.47
N LYS A 324 22.29 5.36 18.93
CA LYS A 324 22.03 5.61 20.36
C LYS A 324 22.30 4.36 21.21
N ASP A 325 21.86 3.20 20.75
CA ASP A 325 22.00 1.94 21.50
C ASP A 325 23.47 1.47 21.58
N LEU A 326 24.27 1.72 20.54
CA LEU A 326 25.69 1.33 20.48
C LEU A 326 26.68 2.45 20.84
N GLY A 327 26.21 3.70 20.90
CA GLY A 327 26.93 4.88 21.39
C GLY A 327 27.66 5.72 20.33
N SER A 328 27.98 5.20 19.14
CA SER A 328 28.64 5.97 18.08
C SER A 328 28.56 5.32 16.70
N ASN A 329 28.79 6.08 15.63
CA ASN A 329 28.87 5.54 14.26
C ASN A 329 29.95 4.45 14.12
N ALA A 330 31.11 4.63 14.78
CA ALA A 330 32.20 3.65 14.76
C ALA A 330 31.78 2.34 15.43
N ALA A 331 31.11 2.42 16.59
CA ALA A 331 30.59 1.23 17.28
C ALA A 331 29.52 0.50 16.45
N VAL A 332 28.66 1.23 15.73
CA VAL A 332 27.72 0.63 14.77
C VAL A 332 28.49 -0.09 13.67
N LYS A 333 29.49 0.55 13.05
CA LYS A 333 30.30 -0.06 11.99
C LYS A 333 30.98 -1.35 12.43
N ASP A 334 31.56 -1.36 13.63
CA ASP A 334 32.16 -2.56 14.21
C ASP A 334 31.11 -3.66 14.44
N ALA A 335 29.93 -3.31 14.94
CA ALA A 335 28.82 -4.26 15.12
C ALA A 335 28.34 -4.86 13.78
N LEU A 336 28.17 -4.04 12.74
CA LEU A 336 27.78 -4.51 11.40
C LEU A 336 28.84 -5.45 10.80
N ASN A 337 30.12 -5.19 11.03
CA ASN A 337 31.20 -6.09 10.62
C ASN A 337 31.18 -7.42 11.39
N LEU A 338 30.83 -7.41 12.68
CA LEU A 338 30.62 -8.63 13.45
C LEU A 338 29.46 -9.46 12.91
N MET A 339 28.35 -8.82 12.49
CA MET A 339 27.22 -9.50 11.85
C MET A 339 27.64 -10.15 10.52
N ARG A 340 28.39 -9.44 9.66
CA ARG A 340 28.95 -10.01 8.42
C ARG A 340 29.83 -11.23 8.71
N ASN A 341 30.71 -11.14 9.70
CA ASN A 341 31.57 -12.26 10.11
C ASN A 341 30.77 -13.44 10.67
N ALA A 342 29.65 -13.20 11.35
CA ALA A 342 28.75 -14.26 11.80
C ALA A 342 28.12 -15.00 10.61
N CYS A 343 27.69 -14.28 9.57
CA CYS A 343 27.23 -14.89 8.32
C CYS A 343 28.32 -15.72 7.63
N VAL A 344 29.55 -15.20 7.57
CA VAL A 344 30.69 -15.94 6.97
C VAL A 344 30.97 -17.26 7.69
N LYS A 345 30.88 -17.29 9.03
CA LYS A 345 31.07 -18.53 9.80
C LYS A 345 30.01 -19.59 9.52
N GLU A 346 28.83 -19.18 9.06
CA GLU A 346 27.71 -20.06 8.71
C GLU A 346 27.67 -20.41 7.22
N GLY A 347 28.69 -20.02 6.44
CA GLY A 347 28.86 -20.39 5.03
C GLY A 347 28.34 -19.38 4.00
N PHE A 348 27.91 -18.20 4.43
CA PHE A 348 27.57 -17.09 3.52
C PHE A 348 28.81 -16.29 3.13
N ASP A 349 28.72 -15.49 2.05
CA ASP A 349 29.83 -14.63 1.62
C ASP A 349 29.83 -13.24 2.29
N GLY A 350 29.03 -13.08 3.35
CA GLY A 350 28.85 -11.83 4.09
C GLY A 350 27.37 -11.55 4.40
N LEU A 351 27.02 -10.27 4.54
CA LEU A 351 25.67 -9.78 4.80
C LEU A 351 25.53 -8.43 4.11
N TRP A 352 24.46 -8.25 3.32
CA TRP A 352 24.03 -6.95 2.83
C TRP A 352 23.18 -6.28 3.91
N ILE A 353 23.59 -5.08 4.32
CA ILE A 353 22.90 -4.31 5.36
C ILE A 353 22.42 -3.00 4.77
N THR A 354 21.11 -2.89 4.56
CA THR A 354 20.48 -1.70 3.98
C THR A 354 19.78 -0.85 5.04
N GLY A 355 19.61 0.43 4.78
CA GLY A 355 19.02 1.37 5.75
C GLY A 355 17.88 2.19 5.17
N GLU A 356 16.82 2.38 5.94
CA GLU A 356 15.75 3.29 5.56
C GLU A 356 16.24 4.75 5.66
N SER A 357 15.98 5.53 4.61
CA SER A 357 16.13 6.98 4.60
C SER A 357 15.18 7.64 3.61
N ARG A 358 14.21 8.38 4.14
CA ARG A 358 13.33 9.31 3.40
C ARG A 358 13.81 10.77 3.40
N HIS A 359 14.99 11.01 3.97
CA HIS A 359 15.51 12.37 4.14
C HIS A 359 16.02 12.96 2.82
N TRP A 360 15.76 14.26 2.61
CA TRP A 360 16.18 15.00 1.41
C TRP A 360 17.44 15.85 1.65
N TRP A 361 18.27 15.44 2.62
CA TRP A 361 19.57 16.08 2.89
C TRP A 361 20.69 15.04 3.04
N PRO A 362 21.91 15.36 2.58
CA PRO A 362 23.01 14.40 2.45
C PRO A 362 23.55 13.87 3.78
N ASP A 363 23.46 14.65 4.88
CA ASP A 363 24.10 14.30 6.15
C ASP A 363 23.60 12.97 6.74
N TYR A 364 22.34 12.62 6.50
CA TYR A 364 21.79 11.36 6.99
C TYR A 364 22.38 10.16 6.22
N LEU A 365 22.52 10.26 4.90
CA LEU A 365 23.17 9.24 4.08
C LEU A 365 24.66 9.12 4.39
N LYS A 366 25.34 10.26 4.60
CA LYS A 366 26.73 10.26 5.07
C LYS A 366 26.86 9.54 6.41
N THR A 367 25.95 9.79 7.36
CA THR A 367 25.93 9.09 8.65
C THR A 367 25.74 7.58 8.47
N MET A 368 24.84 7.17 7.58
CA MET A 368 24.61 5.76 7.24
C MET A 368 25.87 5.10 6.64
N ALA A 369 26.54 5.78 5.70
CA ALA A 369 27.82 5.33 5.13
C ALA A 369 28.93 5.24 6.19
N ASP A 370 29.04 6.24 7.08
CA ASP A 370 30.00 6.26 8.19
C ASP A 370 29.76 5.07 9.16
N CYS A 371 28.50 4.65 9.34
CA CYS A 371 28.10 3.47 10.11
C CYS A 371 28.36 2.13 9.38
N GLY A 372 28.77 2.14 8.11
CA GLY A 372 29.13 0.93 7.36
C GLY A 372 27.95 0.15 6.76
N PHE A 373 26.83 0.81 6.51
CA PHE A 373 25.74 0.27 5.68
C PHE A 373 26.17 0.15 4.22
N ASP A 374 25.53 -0.74 3.48
CA ASP A 374 25.85 -1.02 2.07
C ASP A 374 24.98 -0.23 1.09
N ALA A 375 23.73 0.06 1.46
CA ALA A 375 22.82 0.87 0.66
C ALA A 375 21.72 1.52 1.52
N SER A 376 21.16 2.63 1.04
CA SER A 376 19.91 3.19 1.54
C SER A 376 18.73 2.82 0.64
N PHE A 377 17.51 3.06 1.12
CA PHE A 377 16.29 3.15 0.32
C PHE A 377 15.26 4.04 1.04
N ALA A 378 14.22 4.50 0.36
CA ALA A 378 13.11 5.18 1.00
C ALA A 378 11.97 4.20 1.29
N TYR A 379 11.36 4.24 2.48
CA TYR A 379 10.14 3.47 2.74
C TYR A 379 8.95 3.98 1.92
N VAL A 380 8.91 5.29 1.67
CA VAL A 380 7.92 6.02 0.84
C VAL A 380 8.39 7.46 0.63
N TRP A 381 8.06 8.08 -0.50
CA TRP A 381 8.35 9.49 -0.74
C TRP A 381 7.30 10.44 -0.16
N ASN A 382 7.27 10.57 1.17
CA ASN A 382 6.34 11.46 1.88
C ASN A 382 6.71 12.96 1.85
N ASN A 383 7.76 13.33 1.10
CA ASN A 383 8.17 14.72 0.88
C ASN A 383 7.57 15.34 -0.38
N VAL A 384 6.77 14.57 -1.13
CA VAL A 384 5.89 15.09 -2.17
C VAL A 384 4.94 16.11 -1.52
N PRO A 385 4.76 17.31 -2.10
CA PRO A 385 3.87 18.33 -1.54
C PRO A 385 2.43 17.82 -1.39
N ASP A 386 1.75 18.27 -0.35
CA ASP A 386 0.32 17.99 -0.14
C ASP A 386 -0.53 18.48 -1.33
N GLY A 387 -1.45 17.64 -1.80
CA GLY A 387 -2.29 17.93 -2.96
C GLY A 387 -1.52 18.06 -4.28
N ALA A 388 -0.30 17.50 -4.39
CA ALA A 388 0.49 17.55 -5.60
C ALA A 388 -0.25 16.91 -6.79
N SER A 389 -0.16 17.55 -7.96
CA SER A 389 -0.56 16.90 -9.22
C SER A 389 0.34 15.70 -9.50
N GLU A 390 -0.14 14.74 -10.31
CA GLU A 390 0.65 13.56 -10.69
C GLU A 390 2.03 13.94 -11.24
N LYS A 391 2.08 14.98 -12.08
CA LYS A 391 3.35 15.50 -12.63
C LYS A 391 4.29 15.99 -11.53
N LEU A 392 3.78 16.72 -10.53
CA LEU A 392 4.61 17.23 -9.44
C LEU A 392 5.08 16.11 -8.51
N ALA A 393 4.23 15.11 -8.25
CA ALA A 393 4.62 13.91 -7.50
C ALA A 393 5.73 13.15 -8.23
N HIS A 394 5.54 12.85 -9.52
CA HIS A 394 6.53 12.25 -10.40
C HIS A 394 7.87 13.01 -10.36
N ASP A 395 7.84 14.31 -10.65
CA ASP A 395 9.06 15.14 -10.70
C ASP A 395 9.78 15.18 -9.36
N THR A 396 9.05 15.15 -8.24
CA THR A 396 9.61 15.14 -6.88
C THR A 396 10.32 13.81 -6.60
N ILE A 397 9.65 12.69 -6.87
CA ILE A 397 10.22 11.34 -6.70
C ILE A 397 11.50 11.19 -7.55
N LEU A 398 11.44 11.58 -8.82
CA LEU A 398 12.58 11.49 -9.72
C LEU A 398 13.73 12.42 -9.30
N SER A 399 13.40 13.62 -8.79
CA SER A 399 14.38 14.55 -8.22
C SER A 399 15.07 13.98 -6.98
N ASN A 400 14.35 13.26 -6.11
CA ASN A 400 14.93 12.61 -4.95
C ASN A 400 15.98 11.57 -5.37
N HIS A 401 15.66 10.71 -6.35
CA HIS A 401 16.60 9.71 -6.88
C HIS A 401 17.83 10.36 -7.53
N ARG A 402 17.62 11.36 -8.38
CA ARG A 402 18.73 12.10 -9.04
C ARG A 402 19.69 12.71 -8.03
N LYS A 403 19.16 13.39 -7.01
CA LYS A 403 19.99 14.00 -5.96
C LYS A 403 20.82 12.96 -5.20
N ARG A 404 20.26 11.78 -4.91
CA ARG A 404 20.99 10.71 -4.21
C ARG A 404 22.12 10.14 -5.04
N ILE A 405 21.90 9.98 -6.33
CA ILE A 405 22.94 9.60 -7.30
C ILE A 405 24.02 10.70 -7.39
N GLU A 406 23.61 11.97 -7.48
CA GLU A 406 24.53 13.13 -7.56
C GLU A 406 25.39 13.26 -6.29
N TRP A 407 24.82 13.06 -5.10
CA TRP A 407 25.57 13.09 -3.85
C TRP A 407 26.61 11.96 -3.79
N ASN A 408 26.30 10.79 -4.36
CA ASN A 408 27.19 9.63 -4.45
C ASN A 408 27.83 9.26 -3.10
N LEU A 409 27.05 9.36 -2.02
CA LEU A 409 27.50 9.11 -0.64
C LEU A 409 27.34 7.64 -0.23
N LEU A 410 26.30 7.00 -0.74
CA LEU A 410 25.93 5.62 -0.48
C LEU A 410 25.05 5.15 -1.65
N PRO A 411 25.17 3.90 -2.14
CA PRO A 411 24.20 3.35 -3.07
C PRO A 411 22.78 3.49 -2.52
N ASP A 412 21.82 3.89 -3.34
CA ASP A 412 20.41 4.03 -2.95
C ASP A 412 19.57 3.09 -3.81
N ILE A 413 19.03 2.04 -3.19
CA ILE A 413 18.10 1.14 -3.87
C ILE A 413 16.85 1.96 -4.21
N PRO A 414 16.49 2.08 -5.51
CA PRO A 414 15.39 2.93 -5.91
C PRO A 414 14.08 2.38 -5.36
N THR A 415 13.31 3.25 -4.69
CA THR A 415 11.90 3.00 -4.34
C THR A 415 10.98 3.79 -5.28
N VAL A 416 10.00 3.13 -5.89
CA VAL A 416 8.93 3.74 -6.70
C VAL A 416 7.61 3.76 -5.92
N SER A 417 6.99 4.94 -5.83
CA SER A 417 5.77 5.18 -5.07
C SER A 417 4.64 5.62 -5.99
N ALA A 418 3.42 5.13 -5.77
CA ALA A 418 2.23 5.57 -6.51
C ALA A 418 1.43 6.65 -5.77
N MET A 419 1.38 6.56 -4.44
CA MET A 419 0.49 7.38 -3.63
C MET A 419 0.95 7.41 -2.17
N TRP A 420 0.39 8.32 -1.38
CA TRP A 420 0.48 8.37 0.06
C TRP A 420 -0.73 9.15 0.60
N ASP A 421 -1.58 8.48 1.37
CA ASP A 421 -2.85 9.02 1.89
C ASP A 421 -3.15 8.42 3.28
N PRO A 422 -2.58 9.03 4.33
CA PRO A 422 -2.76 8.57 5.70
C PRO A 422 -4.08 9.06 6.31
N SER A 423 -5.05 9.53 5.52
CA SER A 423 -6.29 10.13 6.04
C SER A 423 -7.08 9.21 6.97
N LEU A 424 -6.95 7.88 6.84
CA LEU A 424 -7.53 6.93 7.79
C LEU A 424 -6.93 7.11 9.19
N TRP A 425 -5.60 7.17 9.27
CA TRP A 425 -4.89 7.39 10.53
C TRP A 425 -5.09 8.79 11.05
N GLU A 426 -5.08 9.82 10.21
CA GLU A 426 -5.37 11.18 10.63
C GLU A 426 -6.78 11.29 11.22
N ARG A 427 -7.77 10.62 10.62
CA ARG A 427 -9.15 10.62 11.11
C ARG A 427 -9.31 9.94 12.47
N TYR A 428 -8.63 8.82 12.71
CA TYR A 428 -8.96 7.93 13.82
C TYR A 428 -7.84 7.66 14.83
N ALA A 429 -6.59 7.68 14.41
CA ALA A 429 -5.44 7.34 15.25
C ALA A 429 -4.59 8.55 15.64
N GLN A 430 -4.56 9.58 14.80
CA GLN A 430 -3.67 10.74 14.89
C GLN A 430 -4.40 12.04 14.52
N PRO A 431 -5.55 12.36 15.16
CA PRO A 431 -6.32 13.56 14.84
C PRO A 431 -5.50 14.84 15.00
N GLY A 432 -5.53 15.69 13.96
CA GLY A 432 -4.77 16.93 13.90
C GLY A 432 -3.34 16.78 13.38
N ARG A 433 -2.90 15.57 13.03
CA ARG A 433 -1.69 15.40 12.21
C ARG A 433 -2.01 15.87 10.78
N SER A 434 -1.14 16.72 10.24
CA SER A 434 -1.17 17.13 8.83
C SER A 434 0.00 16.45 8.13
N SER A 435 -0.30 15.48 7.30
CA SER A 435 0.65 14.83 6.40
C SER A 435 0.43 15.32 4.97
N ALA A 436 1.38 15.07 4.09
CA ALA A 436 1.13 15.22 2.66
C ALA A 436 0.12 14.16 2.19
N HIS A 437 -0.63 14.49 1.14
CA HIS A 437 -1.49 13.58 0.39
C HIS A 437 -1.17 13.70 -1.10
N TYR A 438 -0.90 12.58 -1.76
CA TYR A 438 -0.76 12.55 -3.22
C TYR A 438 -1.16 11.18 -3.77
N HIS A 439 -1.65 11.20 -5.00
CA HIS A 439 -2.04 9.99 -5.75
C HIS A 439 -1.59 10.14 -7.19
N MET A 440 -1.18 9.04 -7.81
CA MET A 440 -0.96 8.94 -9.25
C MET A 440 -1.83 7.81 -9.79
N SER A 441 -2.47 8.06 -10.93
CA SER A 441 -3.07 7.02 -11.75
C SER A 441 -2.05 5.92 -12.10
N PRO A 442 -2.50 4.71 -12.49
CA PRO A 442 -1.61 3.66 -12.99
C PRO A 442 -0.69 4.15 -14.12
N GLU A 443 -1.19 5.03 -14.99
CA GLU A 443 -0.42 5.69 -16.05
C GLU A 443 0.70 6.58 -15.47
N GLY A 444 0.38 7.43 -14.50
CA GLY A 444 1.37 8.26 -13.81
C GLY A 444 2.43 7.43 -13.08
N PHE A 445 2.01 6.36 -12.41
CA PHE A 445 2.92 5.43 -11.74
C PHE A 445 3.82 4.68 -12.74
N ARG A 446 3.31 4.33 -13.93
CA ARG A 446 4.14 3.73 -14.98
C ARG A 446 5.28 4.65 -15.40
N HIS A 447 5.01 5.93 -15.62
CA HIS A 447 6.06 6.90 -15.95
C HIS A 447 7.12 7.00 -14.85
N VAL A 448 6.72 6.99 -13.57
CA VAL A 448 7.68 6.93 -12.44
C VAL A 448 8.55 5.67 -12.54
N CYS A 449 7.93 4.51 -12.78
CA CYS A 449 8.66 3.24 -12.89
C CYS A 449 9.66 3.26 -14.06
N GLU A 450 9.23 3.71 -15.24
CA GLU A 450 10.06 3.79 -16.44
C GLU A 450 11.25 4.75 -16.25
N ASP A 451 11.01 5.96 -15.73
CA ASP A 451 12.06 6.98 -15.55
C ASP A 451 13.05 6.60 -14.44
N VAL A 452 12.57 6.01 -13.34
CA VAL A 452 13.44 5.50 -12.27
C VAL A 452 14.23 4.27 -12.74
N LYS A 453 13.62 3.38 -13.53
CA LYS A 453 14.33 2.26 -14.18
C LYS A 453 15.46 2.78 -15.07
N ALA A 454 15.16 3.74 -15.96
CA ALA A 454 16.13 4.32 -16.88
C ALA A 454 17.28 5.03 -16.14
N LEU A 455 16.96 5.76 -15.07
CA LEU A 455 17.95 6.43 -14.23
C LEU A 455 18.92 5.43 -13.57
N THR A 456 18.40 4.28 -13.11
CA THR A 456 19.18 3.27 -12.40
C THR A 456 19.91 2.29 -13.31
N ASP A 457 19.46 2.11 -14.56
CA ASP A 457 20.18 1.35 -15.60
C ASP A 457 21.56 1.96 -15.94
N ALA A 458 21.75 3.25 -15.71
CA ALA A 458 23.03 3.94 -15.89
C ALA A 458 24.05 3.68 -14.77
N LEU A 459 23.64 3.05 -13.66
CA LEU A 459 24.53 2.74 -12.53
C LEU A 459 25.43 1.51 -12.81
N PRO A 460 26.53 1.31 -12.06
CA PRO A 460 27.38 0.13 -12.23
C PRO A 460 26.62 -1.19 -12.08
N GLU A 461 26.95 -2.20 -12.91
CA GLU A 461 26.26 -3.50 -12.95
C GLU A 461 26.24 -4.23 -11.60
N ASN A 462 27.30 -4.08 -10.79
CA ASN A 462 27.40 -4.71 -9.48
C ASN A 462 26.71 -3.92 -8.35
N SER A 463 26.18 -2.71 -8.64
CA SER A 463 25.48 -1.89 -7.65
C SER A 463 24.15 -2.52 -7.26
N LEU A 464 23.84 -2.60 -5.96
CA LEU A 464 22.51 -2.99 -5.49
C LEU A 464 21.41 -2.09 -6.07
N ALA A 465 21.71 -0.80 -6.25
CA ALA A 465 20.78 0.18 -6.82
C ALA A 465 20.40 -0.08 -8.28
N ARG A 466 21.20 -0.86 -9.02
CA ARG A 466 20.86 -1.31 -10.38
C ARG A 466 20.17 -2.66 -10.37
N ARG A 467 20.59 -3.55 -9.47
CA ARG A 467 20.13 -4.95 -9.38
C ARG A 467 18.81 -5.11 -8.64
N MET A 468 18.37 -4.09 -7.92
CA MET A 468 17.14 -4.11 -7.12
C MET A 468 16.30 -2.87 -7.39
N ILE A 469 14.98 -3.04 -7.34
CA ILE A 469 14.01 -1.96 -7.20
C ILE A 469 13.03 -2.32 -6.08
N LEU A 470 12.66 -1.35 -5.28
CA LEU A 470 11.65 -1.48 -4.25
C LEU A 470 10.38 -0.76 -4.68
N VAL A 471 9.26 -1.31 -4.27
CA VAL A 471 7.93 -0.78 -4.53
C VAL A 471 7.25 -0.56 -3.19
N ASP A 472 6.82 0.67 -2.92
CA ASP A 472 6.03 1.00 -1.75
C ASP A 472 4.54 1.15 -2.12
N ASN A 473 3.67 0.28 -1.63
CA ASN A 473 3.96 -0.97 -0.93
C ASN A 473 2.87 -2.02 -1.23
N TRP A 474 3.01 -3.23 -0.69
CA TRP A 474 1.98 -4.25 -0.82
C TRP A 474 0.67 -3.79 -0.14
N ASN A 475 0.71 -3.56 1.17
CA ASN A 475 -0.49 -3.60 2.01
C ASN A 475 -0.52 -2.57 3.15
N GLU A 476 0.12 -1.41 3.07
CA GLU A 476 -0.01 -0.36 4.09
C GLU A 476 -1.30 0.44 3.90
N TRP A 477 -2.43 -0.25 4.05
CA TRP A 477 -3.76 0.28 3.77
C TRP A 477 -4.08 1.54 4.61
N GLY A 478 -3.58 1.61 5.84
CA GLY A 478 -3.88 2.69 6.75
C GLY A 478 -3.07 3.98 6.53
N GLU A 479 -1.83 3.88 6.05
CA GLU A 479 -1.07 5.04 5.56
C GLU A 479 -1.41 5.36 4.09
N GLY A 480 -2.21 4.50 3.44
CA GLY A 480 -2.80 4.73 2.13
C GLY A 480 -1.82 4.72 0.96
N HIS A 481 -0.77 3.90 1.03
CA HIS A 481 0.20 3.71 -0.06
C HIS A 481 0.27 2.25 -0.51
N TYR A 482 -0.89 1.63 -0.76
CA TYR A 482 -1.05 0.21 -1.06
C TYR A 482 -1.17 -0.06 -2.57
N LEU A 483 -0.61 -1.17 -3.02
CA LEU A 483 -0.65 -1.63 -4.42
C LEU A 483 -1.19 -3.06 -4.56
N ALA A 484 -1.46 -3.74 -3.45
CA ALA A 484 -2.18 -5.00 -3.46
C ALA A 484 -3.56 -4.81 -4.11
N PRO A 485 -4.09 -5.83 -4.80
CA PRO A 485 -5.34 -5.68 -5.53
C PRO A 485 -6.50 -5.31 -4.62
N CYS A 486 -7.29 -4.31 -5.03
CA CYS A 486 -8.39 -3.76 -4.24
C CYS A 486 -9.57 -3.29 -5.11
N ARG A 487 -10.68 -2.91 -4.49
CA ARG A 487 -11.87 -2.40 -5.21
C ARG A 487 -11.63 -1.10 -5.97
N GLU A 488 -10.67 -0.29 -5.55
CA GLU A 488 -10.38 1.02 -6.14
C GLU A 488 -9.58 0.90 -7.45
N HIS A 489 -8.59 0.00 -7.48
CA HIS A 489 -7.61 -0.05 -8.56
C HIS A 489 -7.48 -1.43 -9.22
N GLY A 490 -8.22 -2.44 -8.77
CA GLY A 490 -8.09 -3.81 -9.27
C GLY A 490 -6.64 -4.26 -9.23
N PHE A 491 -6.09 -4.63 -10.38
CA PHE A 491 -4.69 -5.05 -10.55
C PHE A 491 -3.83 -4.01 -11.26
N GLU A 492 -4.35 -2.82 -11.57
CA GLU A 492 -3.72 -1.89 -12.52
C GLU A 492 -2.29 -1.48 -12.12
N TYR A 493 -2.00 -1.36 -10.83
CA TYR A 493 -0.62 -1.08 -10.39
C TYR A 493 0.32 -2.28 -10.48
N LEU A 494 -0.17 -3.51 -10.28
CA LEU A 494 0.63 -4.71 -10.50
C LEU A 494 0.88 -4.92 -12.00
N ASP A 495 -0.12 -4.64 -12.84
CA ASP A 495 0.01 -4.65 -14.31
C ASP A 495 1.14 -3.71 -14.78
N VAL A 496 1.27 -2.55 -14.13
CA VAL A 496 2.40 -1.62 -14.38
C VAL A 496 3.74 -2.25 -14.06
N LEU A 497 3.88 -2.95 -12.92
CA LEU A 497 5.13 -3.62 -12.56
C LEU A 497 5.48 -4.70 -13.58
N ARG A 498 4.49 -5.50 -13.99
CA ARG A 498 4.64 -6.52 -15.03
C ARG A 498 5.11 -5.91 -16.34
N GLN A 499 4.49 -4.80 -16.76
CA GLN A 499 4.82 -4.10 -17.99
C GLN A 499 6.24 -3.51 -17.99
N VAL A 500 6.67 -2.90 -16.89
CA VAL A 500 7.93 -2.13 -16.85
C VAL A 500 9.13 -2.99 -16.51
N PHE A 501 8.97 -3.99 -15.65
CA PHE A 501 10.10 -4.74 -15.08
C PHE A 501 10.26 -6.16 -15.62
N THR A 502 9.37 -6.62 -16.50
CA THR A 502 9.42 -7.97 -17.08
C THR A 502 9.39 -7.94 -18.60
N ASN A 503 9.76 -9.06 -19.23
CA ASN A 503 9.59 -9.28 -20.66
C ASN A 503 8.34 -10.12 -21.00
N ALA A 504 7.47 -10.34 -20.01
CA ALA A 504 6.27 -11.14 -20.20
C ALA A 504 5.19 -10.34 -20.98
N PRO A 505 4.26 -11.02 -21.69
CA PRO A 505 3.16 -10.33 -22.35
C PRO A 505 2.38 -9.46 -21.35
N HIS A 506 2.06 -8.23 -21.76
CA HIS A 506 1.28 -7.31 -20.91
C HIS A 506 -0.10 -7.88 -20.60
N GLU A 507 -0.70 -8.60 -21.55
CA GLU A 507 -1.95 -9.32 -21.34
C GLU A 507 -1.76 -10.41 -20.29
N HIS A 508 -2.50 -10.29 -19.19
CA HIS A 508 -2.52 -11.21 -18.09
C HIS A 508 -3.96 -11.40 -17.58
N THR A 509 -4.30 -12.61 -17.15
CA THR A 509 -5.61 -12.88 -16.55
C THR A 509 -5.48 -12.88 -15.04
N ASP A 510 -5.87 -11.76 -14.43
CA ASP A 510 -5.84 -11.62 -12.98
C ASP A 510 -7.01 -12.34 -12.33
N LEU A 511 -6.74 -13.49 -11.72
CA LEU A 511 -7.76 -14.22 -10.97
C LEU A 511 -7.91 -13.64 -9.56
N ILE A 512 -9.16 -13.40 -9.16
CA ILE A 512 -9.54 -13.16 -7.76
C ILE A 512 -10.19 -14.44 -7.17
N PRO A 513 -10.27 -14.58 -5.83
CA PRO A 513 -10.83 -15.77 -5.21
C PRO A 513 -12.21 -16.15 -5.74
N GLU A 514 -13.08 -15.17 -5.97
CA GLU A 514 -14.44 -15.43 -6.40
C GLU A 514 -14.55 -15.96 -7.84
N ASP A 515 -13.56 -15.70 -8.70
CA ASP A 515 -13.52 -16.24 -10.07
C ASP A 515 -13.36 -17.77 -10.06
N VAL A 516 -12.81 -18.32 -8.97
CA VAL A 516 -12.56 -19.75 -8.80
C VAL A 516 -13.36 -20.38 -7.67
N GLY A 517 -14.39 -19.69 -7.16
CA GLY A 517 -15.26 -20.18 -6.09
C GLY A 517 -14.60 -20.27 -4.70
N LEU A 518 -13.58 -19.46 -4.45
CA LEU A 518 -12.91 -19.31 -3.16
C LEU A 518 -13.24 -17.95 -2.52
N GLY A 519 -12.84 -17.76 -1.27
CA GLY A 519 -13.06 -16.51 -0.53
C GLY A 519 -14.55 -16.13 -0.34
N PRO A 520 -14.81 -14.87 0.03
CA PRO A 520 -13.83 -13.89 0.49
C PRO A 520 -13.27 -14.28 1.88
N TYR A 521 -12.06 -13.84 2.23
CA TYR A 521 -11.35 -14.27 3.45
C TYR A 521 -11.72 -13.46 4.70
N GLU A 522 -13.01 -13.11 4.88
CA GLU A 522 -13.44 -12.13 5.89
C GLU A 522 -14.02 -12.73 7.17
N THR A 523 -14.03 -14.06 7.26
CA THR A 523 -14.68 -14.77 8.38
C THR A 523 -14.09 -14.36 9.74
N ALA A 524 -12.77 -14.17 9.81
CA ALA A 524 -12.08 -13.74 11.03
C ALA A 524 -12.51 -12.32 11.44
N TYR A 525 -12.59 -11.39 10.48
CA TYR A 525 -13.08 -10.03 10.72
C TYR A 525 -14.54 -10.01 11.18
N GLY A 526 -15.41 -10.80 10.57
CA GLY A 526 -16.82 -10.92 10.97
C GLY A 526 -16.97 -11.40 12.42
N LYS A 527 -16.24 -12.45 12.80
CA LYS A 527 -16.23 -12.96 14.19
C LYS A 527 -15.74 -11.91 15.18
N TRP A 528 -14.62 -11.26 14.87
CA TRP A 528 -14.08 -10.17 15.69
C TRP A 528 -15.10 -9.04 15.87
N LEU A 529 -15.82 -8.67 14.79
CA LEU A 529 -16.83 -7.62 14.84
C LEU A 529 -18.05 -8.00 15.70
N ASP A 530 -18.47 -9.26 15.67
CA ASP A 530 -19.56 -9.75 16.51
C ASP A 530 -19.17 -9.80 18.00
N GLU A 531 -17.90 -10.09 18.29
CA GLU A 531 -17.35 -10.05 19.64
C GLU A 531 -17.24 -8.62 20.17
N ILE A 532 -16.70 -7.69 19.37
CA ILE A 532 -16.53 -6.30 19.81
C ILE A 532 -17.87 -5.62 20.06
N ARG A 533 -18.91 -5.93 19.27
CA ARG A 533 -20.28 -5.41 19.46
C ARG A 533 -20.92 -5.84 20.77
N LYS A 534 -20.51 -6.98 21.34
CA LYS A 534 -20.98 -7.47 22.65
C LYS A 534 -20.22 -6.84 23.82
N THR A 535 -19.09 -6.19 23.54
CA THR A 535 -18.26 -5.55 24.57
C THR A 535 -18.83 -4.16 24.88
N PRO A 536 -19.27 -3.88 26.12
CA PRO A 536 -19.81 -2.58 26.46
C PRO A 536 -18.73 -1.48 26.28
N PRO A 537 -19.07 -0.32 25.70
CA PRO A 537 -18.13 0.79 25.62
C PRO A 537 -17.70 1.21 27.04
N PRO A 538 -16.46 1.68 27.23
CA PRO A 538 -16.03 2.15 28.53
C PRO A 538 -16.97 3.28 28.99
N PRO A 539 -17.26 3.39 30.30
CA PRO A 539 -18.06 4.50 30.80
C PRO A 539 -17.39 5.81 30.39
N ARG A 540 -18.17 6.71 29.77
CA ARG A 540 -17.69 8.05 29.40
C ARG A 540 -17.05 8.66 30.66
N ARG A 541 -15.75 8.96 30.63
CA ARG A 541 -15.16 9.82 31.67
C ARG A 541 -15.96 11.12 31.64
N ALA A 542 -16.65 11.43 32.73
CA ALA A 542 -17.27 12.72 32.91
C ALA A 542 -16.18 13.76 32.68
N THR A 543 -16.32 14.56 31.62
CA THR A 543 -15.54 15.80 31.49
C THR A 543 -15.94 16.64 32.69
N SER A 544 -15.03 16.77 33.67
CA SER A 544 -15.21 17.76 34.73
C SER A 544 -15.33 19.14 34.06
N PRO A 545 -16.29 19.98 34.52
CA PRO A 545 -16.65 21.23 33.87
C PRO A 545 -15.50 22.23 33.77
#